data_AF-A0AA95S5W7-F1
#
_entry.id   AF-A0AA95S5W7-F1
#
_cell.length_a   1.000
_cell.length_b   1.000
_cell.length_c   1.000
_cell.angle_alpha   90.00
_cell.angle_beta   90.00
_cell.angle_gamma   90.00
#
_symmetry.space_group_name_H-M   'P 1'
#
loop_
_entity.id
_entity.type
_entity.pdbx_description
1 polymer ?
#
loop_
_entity_poly.entity_id
_entity_poly.type
_entity_poly.pdbx_seq_one_letter_code
_entity_poly.pdbx_strand_id
1 'polypeptide(L)'
;MPDWSYHTIFKPLVSRLPNALGREFIHRGMNIVSSLPGGTAFIEFLGHMSPSPALKKNLFGLTFSNPIGLSGKIDPFLSGTKAFSHLGFGFIEIGPITRTPNHSENPARFSKNKDEIIFPNPLESMGIEQALQRLQALRHLNKPIFIRLGQELSFEETVSILPSFSPYGAAFIIEKMYESEQFYAMKRVMKSKPIFLSIQQCSVYHDMPLIQKLKESGCIDGIFLEERTESVEKEQTFPVKQTTELIQTVKCLKSNGFDHVPLMISGGVLEPEDALTLISEGVELILLTNGYVLSGPGLPKRINEAIEDQLCIHQEKRSGWIWYWLFGLLITLGGLIALFFSLSFVILPYDEAFLGLTREELIVINPTIFYFMAHDRMTLAGTMISGGVLYMQLARHAVMFGYHWARKAIHLGGTVGFLGILLFIAYGYFDWLHAIFWIVLLPFFMIGRRKTNYSNRSPISKNRTNHPTWKKSLWGQLCFVVLGFSFIIGGLVISFIGATNVFVPTDIDFICMTPDQLNDVNGRLISLIAHDRAGFGSALISVGLLVLMISLWGFHQGEKWIWKTLLIGGIPAFVSGIVTHFIIGYTTFIHILPAYFALFLYVTGLILSRSFFFETKRK
;
A
#
# COMPACT_ATOMS: atom_id res chain seq x y z
N MET A 1 -0.01 -7.69 2.21
CA MET A 1 -0.45 -7.31 0.85
C MET A 1 -1.43 -6.16 0.94
N PRO A 2 -1.49 -5.25 -0.03
CA PRO A 2 -2.55 -4.24 -0.10
C PRO A 2 -3.92 -4.84 -0.43
N ASP A 3 -5.01 -4.14 -0.11
CA ASP A 3 -6.37 -4.60 -0.37
C ASP A 3 -6.65 -4.84 -1.87
N TRP A 4 -6.10 -3.97 -2.74
CA TRP A 4 -6.29 -4.11 -4.19
C TRP A 4 -5.79 -5.45 -4.70
N SER A 5 -4.62 -5.92 -4.26
CA SER A 5 -4.08 -7.19 -4.73
C SER A 5 -4.72 -8.37 -4.00
N TYR A 6 -5.01 -8.23 -2.70
CA TYR A 6 -5.61 -9.29 -1.92
C TYR A 6 -7.00 -9.66 -2.44
N HIS A 7 -7.92 -8.70 -2.60
CA HIS A 7 -9.31 -9.03 -2.96
C HIS A 7 -9.49 -9.38 -4.45
N THR A 8 -8.66 -8.85 -5.33
CA THR A 8 -8.82 -9.05 -6.79
C THR A 8 -7.99 -10.21 -7.34
N ILE A 9 -6.78 -10.44 -6.80
CA ILE A 9 -5.85 -11.46 -7.29
C ILE A 9 -5.80 -12.64 -6.30
N PHE A 10 -5.37 -12.39 -5.06
CA PHE A 10 -4.99 -13.48 -4.16
C PHE A 10 -6.19 -14.23 -3.58
N LYS A 11 -7.22 -13.54 -3.10
CA LYS A 11 -8.40 -14.16 -2.49
C LYS A 11 -9.12 -15.11 -3.46
N PRO A 12 -9.40 -14.73 -4.73
CA PRO A 12 -9.96 -15.66 -5.71
C PRO A 12 -9.08 -16.88 -5.98
N LEU A 13 -7.76 -16.69 -6.07
CA LEU A 13 -6.81 -17.79 -6.30
C LEU A 13 -6.74 -18.74 -5.09
N VAL A 14 -6.59 -18.19 -3.89
CA VAL A 14 -6.45 -18.95 -2.64
C VAL A 14 -7.74 -19.67 -2.27
N SER A 15 -8.91 -19.09 -2.54
CA SER A 15 -10.21 -19.73 -2.27
C SER A 15 -10.43 -21.04 -3.06
N ARG A 16 -9.67 -21.26 -4.12
CA ARG A 16 -9.72 -22.49 -4.94
C ARG A 16 -8.73 -23.56 -4.48
N LEU A 17 -7.82 -23.23 -3.56
CA LEU A 17 -6.83 -24.17 -3.04
C LEU A 17 -7.41 -24.98 -1.87
N PRO A 18 -6.92 -26.22 -1.63
CA PRO A 18 -7.22 -26.95 -0.41
C PRO A 18 -6.84 -26.13 0.84
N ASN A 19 -7.66 -26.19 1.89
CA ASN A 19 -7.59 -25.30 3.05
C ASN A 19 -6.19 -25.19 3.70
N ALA A 20 -5.47 -26.31 3.85
CA ALA A 20 -4.12 -26.33 4.41
C ALA A 20 -3.11 -25.57 3.51
N LEU A 21 -3.22 -25.74 2.18
CA LEU A 21 -2.37 -25.06 1.19
C LEU A 21 -2.70 -23.57 1.09
N GLY A 22 -3.97 -23.17 1.23
CA GLY A 22 -4.37 -21.76 1.21
C GLY A 22 -3.81 -20.96 2.39
N ARG A 23 -3.83 -21.55 3.60
CA ARG A 23 -3.20 -20.97 4.80
C ARG A 23 -1.68 -20.90 4.62
N GLU A 24 -1.02 -22.00 4.28
CA GLU A 24 0.42 -21.99 4.05
C GLU A 24 0.85 -21.02 2.94
N PHE A 25 0.06 -20.85 1.88
CA PHE A 25 0.37 -19.93 0.79
C PHE A 25 0.40 -18.47 1.26
N ILE A 26 -0.57 -18.05 2.07
CA ILE A 26 -0.60 -16.69 2.62
C ILE A 26 0.56 -16.48 3.60
N HIS A 27 0.81 -17.45 4.50
CA HIS A 27 1.86 -17.35 5.52
C HIS A 27 3.27 -17.46 4.93
N ARG A 28 3.54 -18.43 4.05
CA ARG A 28 4.86 -18.63 3.42
C ARG A 28 5.13 -17.62 2.30
N GLY A 29 4.15 -17.25 1.48
CA GLY A 29 4.34 -16.33 0.36
C GLY A 29 4.80 -14.94 0.82
N MET A 30 4.18 -14.39 1.87
CA MET A 30 4.60 -13.13 2.45
C MET A 30 5.98 -13.22 3.12
N ASN A 31 6.28 -14.34 3.75
CA ASN A 31 7.57 -14.56 4.36
C ASN A 31 8.70 -14.65 3.32
N ILE A 32 8.47 -15.39 2.23
CA ILE A 32 9.43 -15.52 1.11
C ILE A 32 9.79 -14.13 0.60
N VAL A 33 8.78 -13.30 0.27
CA VAL A 33 9.04 -11.93 -0.19
C VAL A 33 9.79 -11.13 0.87
N SER A 34 9.38 -11.18 2.15
CA SER A 34 10.06 -10.42 3.22
C SER A 34 11.47 -10.92 3.56
N SER A 35 11.81 -12.16 3.17
CA SER A 35 13.09 -12.79 3.42
C SER A 35 14.15 -12.43 2.37
N LEU A 36 13.71 -11.96 1.20
CA LEU A 36 14.60 -11.46 0.14
C LEU A 36 15.22 -10.11 0.52
N PRO A 37 16.48 -9.84 0.14
CA PRO A 37 17.09 -8.51 0.30
C PRO A 37 16.22 -7.42 -0.34
N GLY A 38 15.81 -6.43 0.46
CA GLY A 38 14.92 -5.34 0.01
C GLY A 38 13.43 -5.71 -0.09
N GLY A 39 13.05 -6.96 0.18
CA GLY A 39 11.67 -7.42 0.05
C GLY A 39 10.69 -6.77 1.04
N THR A 40 11.14 -6.44 2.25
CA THR A 40 10.36 -5.62 3.20
C THR A 40 10.10 -4.22 2.65
N ALA A 41 11.10 -3.58 2.05
CA ALA A 41 10.96 -2.27 1.41
C ALA A 41 10.01 -2.32 0.20
N PHE A 42 9.99 -3.42 -0.54
CA PHE A 42 9.04 -3.65 -1.62
C PHE A 42 7.59 -3.81 -1.11
N ILE A 43 7.39 -4.56 -0.02
CA ILE A 43 6.08 -4.69 0.64
C ILE A 43 5.59 -3.32 1.13
N GLU A 44 6.48 -2.54 1.74
CA GLU A 44 6.18 -1.17 2.17
C GLU A 44 5.88 -0.25 0.98
N PHE A 45 6.61 -0.39 -0.13
CA PHE A 45 6.33 0.35 -1.37
C PHE A 45 4.95 0.03 -1.94
N LEU A 46 4.52 -1.23 -1.95
CA LEU A 46 3.20 -1.59 -2.49
C LEU A 46 2.03 -1.15 -1.62
N GLY A 47 2.19 -1.10 -0.29
CA GLY A 47 1.08 -0.89 0.65
C GLY A 47 1.11 0.40 1.45
N HIS A 48 2.28 0.98 1.70
CA HIS A 48 2.51 2.14 2.57
C HIS A 48 1.71 2.06 3.88
N MET A 49 1.98 1.01 4.67
CA MET A 49 1.15 0.58 5.82
C MET A 49 1.53 1.25 7.16
N SER A 50 2.50 2.15 7.17
CA SER A 50 2.99 2.76 8.42
C SER A 50 1.95 3.72 9.02
N PRO A 51 1.60 3.56 10.32
CA PRO A 51 0.62 4.41 10.99
C PRO A 51 1.15 5.83 11.21
N SER A 52 0.24 6.78 11.38
CA SER A 52 0.58 8.16 11.75
C SER A 52 1.14 8.25 13.16
N PRO A 53 2.16 9.10 13.40
CA PRO A 53 2.63 9.39 14.76
C PRO A 53 1.53 9.90 15.71
N ALA A 54 0.45 10.48 15.16
CA ALA A 54 -0.71 10.93 15.93
C ALA A 54 -1.49 9.80 16.60
N LEU A 55 -1.35 8.55 16.11
CA LEU A 55 -2.02 7.38 16.67
C LEU A 55 -1.24 6.75 17.85
N LYS A 56 -0.06 7.30 18.17
CA LYS A 56 0.82 6.78 19.21
C LYS A 56 0.11 6.83 20.57
N LYS A 57 0.07 5.69 21.26
CA LYS A 57 -0.51 5.53 22.59
C LYS A 57 0.59 5.19 23.59
N ASN A 58 0.53 5.76 24.79
CA ASN A 58 1.37 5.36 25.91
C ASN A 58 0.46 4.77 27.00
N LEU A 59 0.56 3.47 27.23
CA LEU A 59 -0.27 2.74 28.20
C LEU A 59 0.64 1.79 28.98
N PHE A 60 0.49 1.70 30.30
CA PHE A 60 1.28 0.80 31.17
C PHE A 60 2.80 1.00 31.09
N GLY A 61 3.26 2.22 30.79
CA GLY A 61 4.68 2.48 30.53
C GLY A 61 5.20 1.91 29.20
N LEU A 62 4.31 1.37 28.37
CA LEU A 62 4.59 0.87 27.03
C LEU A 62 4.13 1.90 25.98
N THR A 63 4.87 1.96 24.88
CA THR A 63 4.56 2.82 23.76
C THR A 63 4.10 1.98 22.56
N PHE A 64 2.91 2.27 22.07
CA PHE A 64 2.31 1.65 20.89
C PHE A 64 2.26 2.65 19.75
N SER A 65 2.57 2.24 18.52
CA SER A 65 2.48 3.14 17.35
C SER A 65 1.04 3.43 16.92
N ASN A 66 0.12 2.52 17.26
CA ASN A 66 -1.33 2.64 17.09
C ASN A 66 -2.03 1.59 18.00
N PRO A 67 -3.36 1.66 18.22
CA PRO A 67 -4.05 0.77 19.16
C PRO A 67 -4.41 -0.61 18.59
N ILE A 68 -3.98 -0.96 17.37
CA ILE A 68 -4.42 -2.16 16.67
C ILE A 68 -3.30 -3.21 16.64
N GLY A 69 -3.52 -4.39 17.22
CA GLY A 69 -2.56 -5.48 17.23
C GLY A 69 -3.02 -6.72 16.46
N LEU A 70 -2.11 -7.67 16.26
CA LEU A 70 -2.40 -8.96 15.64
C LEU A 70 -2.53 -10.03 16.73
N SER A 71 -3.64 -10.78 16.73
CA SER A 71 -3.80 -11.90 17.67
C SER A 71 -2.91 -13.10 17.32
N GLY A 72 -2.42 -13.78 18.35
CA GLY A 72 -1.66 -15.03 18.25
C GLY A 72 -2.47 -16.18 17.63
N LYS A 73 -3.81 -16.10 17.67
CA LYS A 73 -4.73 -17.04 16.98
C LYS A 73 -4.47 -17.13 15.48
N ILE A 74 -3.96 -16.07 14.86
CA ILE A 74 -3.70 -16.00 13.41
C ILE A 74 -2.36 -16.63 13.04
N ASP A 75 -1.33 -16.46 13.87
CA ASP A 75 0.00 -17.02 13.64
C ASP A 75 0.50 -17.80 14.85
N PRO A 76 -0.13 -18.96 15.16
CA PRO A 76 0.15 -19.70 16.39
C PRO A 76 1.59 -20.21 16.48
N PHE A 77 2.28 -20.36 15.34
CA PHE A 77 3.67 -20.84 15.26
C PHE A 77 4.70 -19.76 14.91
N LEU A 78 4.30 -18.48 14.89
CA LEU A 78 5.16 -17.33 14.56
C LEU A 78 5.87 -17.48 13.21
N SER A 79 5.16 -18.08 12.26
CA SER A 79 5.65 -18.36 10.92
C SER A 79 5.74 -17.08 10.09
N GLY A 80 4.84 -16.12 10.26
CA GLY A 80 4.73 -14.89 9.46
C GLY A 80 4.94 -13.60 10.24
N THR A 81 5.21 -13.66 11.55
CA THR A 81 5.32 -12.50 12.47
C THR A 81 6.16 -11.36 11.91
N LYS A 82 7.30 -11.65 11.27
CA LYS A 82 8.15 -10.63 10.65
C LYS A 82 7.38 -9.86 9.56
N ALA A 83 6.74 -10.56 8.64
CA ALA A 83 5.97 -9.93 7.56
C ALA A 83 4.73 -9.19 8.10
N PHE A 84 4.00 -9.79 9.05
CA PHE A 84 2.84 -9.14 9.69
C PHE A 84 3.23 -7.84 10.39
N SER A 85 4.42 -7.78 10.98
CA SER A 85 4.90 -6.56 11.62
C SER A 85 5.01 -5.36 10.65
N HIS A 86 5.03 -5.56 9.33
CA HIS A 86 5.03 -4.46 8.37
C HIS A 86 3.62 -4.10 7.85
N LEU A 87 2.55 -4.73 8.35
CA LEU A 87 1.17 -4.49 7.90
C LEU A 87 0.38 -3.50 8.77
N GLY A 88 1.07 -2.58 9.45
CA GLY A 88 0.42 -1.46 10.14
C GLY A 88 -0.06 -1.74 11.57
N PHE A 89 0.20 -2.91 12.14
CA PHE A 89 -0.10 -3.19 13.55
C PHE A 89 0.74 -2.33 14.52
N GLY A 90 0.23 -2.02 15.70
CA GLY A 90 0.96 -1.36 16.78
C GLY A 90 1.74 -2.32 17.67
N PHE A 91 1.24 -3.53 17.84
CA PHE A 91 1.78 -4.59 18.69
C PHE A 91 1.36 -5.97 18.18
N ILE A 92 1.95 -7.03 18.72
CA ILE A 92 1.68 -8.41 18.31
C ILE A 92 1.47 -9.28 19.55
N GLU A 93 0.46 -10.14 19.52
CA GLU A 93 0.26 -11.19 20.50
C GLU A 93 0.92 -12.49 20.03
N ILE A 94 1.53 -13.20 20.98
CA ILE A 94 2.14 -14.51 20.81
C ILE A 94 1.50 -15.47 21.79
N GLY A 95 1.04 -16.62 21.30
CA GLY A 95 0.39 -17.65 22.08
C GLY A 95 -1.05 -17.93 21.64
N PRO A 96 -1.79 -18.76 22.38
CA PRO A 96 -1.45 -19.23 23.72
C PRO A 96 -0.21 -20.14 23.74
N ILE A 97 0.64 -19.95 24.76
CA ILE A 97 1.78 -20.84 25.05
C ILE A 97 1.30 -21.88 26.04
N THR A 98 1.56 -23.14 25.71
CA THR A 98 1.05 -24.31 26.42
C THR A 98 2.20 -25.20 26.88
N ARG A 99 1.93 -26.15 27.79
CA ARG A 99 2.98 -27.06 28.29
C ARG A 99 3.58 -27.89 27.17
N THR A 100 2.71 -28.52 26.39
CA THR A 100 3.07 -29.28 25.18
C THR A 100 2.49 -28.59 23.96
N PRO A 101 3.20 -28.58 22.82
CA PRO A 101 2.66 -28.01 21.59
C PRO A 101 1.40 -28.75 21.16
N ASN A 102 0.40 -28.03 20.68
CA ASN A 102 -0.80 -28.60 20.09
C ASN A 102 -0.79 -28.36 18.57
N HIS A 103 -0.65 -29.44 17.82
CA HIS A 103 -0.76 -29.44 16.36
C HIS A 103 -2.07 -30.13 15.97
N SER A 104 -2.96 -29.41 15.30
CA SER A 104 -4.21 -29.99 14.80
C SER A 104 -3.99 -30.68 13.45
N GLU A 105 -4.56 -31.88 13.28
CA GLU A 105 -4.67 -32.54 11.97
C GLU A 105 -5.60 -31.78 11.01
N ASN A 106 -6.55 -31.01 11.57
CA ASN A 106 -7.47 -30.15 10.84
C ASN A 106 -7.12 -28.68 11.11
N PRO A 107 -6.20 -28.08 10.35
CA PRO A 107 -5.82 -26.68 10.53
C PRO A 107 -6.97 -25.74 10.17
N ALA A 108 -6.86 -24.49 10.62
CA ALA A 108 -7.88 -23.47 10.38
C ALA A 108 -8.23 -23.35 8.88
N ARG A 109 -9.52 -23.32 8.57
CA ARG A 109 -10.06 -23.40 7.21
C ARG A 109 -11.22 -22.46 6.97
N PHE A 110 -11.39 -22.01 5.73
CA PHE A 110 -12.60 -21.30 5.32
C PHE A 110 -13.77 -22.28 5.24
N SER A 111 -14.93 -21.85 5.74
CA SER A 111 -16.18 -22.59 5.56
C SER A 111 -16.62 -22.51 4.10
N LYS A 112 -17.13 -23.61 3.54
CA LYS A 112 -17.60 -23.66 2.13
C LYS A 112 -18.91 -22.89 1.92
N ASN A 113 -19.72 -22.76 2.96
CA ASN A 113 -21.10 -22.24 2.88
C ASN A 113 -21.31 -20.96 3.67
N LYS A 114 -20.30 -20.45 4.38
CA LYS A 114 -20.35 -19.25 5.21
C LYS A 114 -19.05 -18.47 5.08
N ASP A 115 -19.10 -17.14 5.12
CA ASP A 115 -17.91 -16.27 5.20
C ASP A 115 -17.25 -16.35 6.60
N GLU A 116 -17.02 -17.57 7.09
CA GLU A 116 -16.54 -17.89 8.43
C GLU A 116 -15.27 -18.74 8.36
N ILE A 117 -14.46 -18.64 9.41
CA ILE A 117 -13.25 -19.45 9.58
C ILE A 117 -13.52 -20.45 10.70
N ILE A 118 -13.27 -21.72 10.38
CA ILE A 118 -13.35 -22.83 11.30
C ILE A 118 -11.92 -23.06 11.83
N PHE A 119 -11.77 -22.98 13.14
CA PHE A 119 -10.52 -23.24 13.85
C PHE A 119 -10.59 -24.59 14.55
N PRO A 120 -9.44 -25.22 14.80
CA PRO A 120 -9.41 -26.42 15.63
C PRO A 120 -9.76 -26.10 17.09
N ASN A 121 -10.39 -27.07 17.77
CA ASN A 121 -10.67 -27.03 19.19
C ASN A 121 -10.03 -28.24 19.87
N PRO A 122 -8.99 -28.08 20.71
CA PRO A 122 -8.38 -26.81 21.14
C PRO A 122 -7.57 -26.11 20.02
N LEU A 123 -7.31 -24.80 20.18
CA LEU A 123 -6.50 -24.01 19.24
C LEU A 123 -5.08 -24.57 19.13
N GLU A 124 -4.47 -24.38 17.96
CA GLU A 124 -3.04 -24.65 17.78
C GLU A 124 -2.21 -23.77 18.70
N SER A 125 -1.19 -24.36 19.31
CA SER A 125 -0.35 -23.68 20.28
C SER A 125 1.09 -24.18 20.25
N MET A 126 2.01 -23.33 20.68
CA MET A 126 3.42 -23.70 20.86
C MET A 126 3.69 -24.17 22.28
N GLY A 127 4.56 -25.16 22.40
CA GLY A 127 5.19 -25.52 23.67
C GLY A 127 6.15 -24.43 24.16
N ILE A 128 6.42 -24.43 25.47
CA ILE A 128 7.31 -23.47 26.14
C ILE A 128 8.68 -23.33 25.46
N GLU A 129 9.38 -24.44 25.21
CA GLU A 129 10.72 -24.44 24.60
C GLU A 129 10.69 -23.87 23.18
N GLN A 130 9.70 -24.28 22.39
CA GLN A 130 9.52 -23.85 21.00
C GLN A 130 9.24 -22.33 20.94
N ALA A 131 8.40 -21.83 21.84
CA ALA A 131 8.08 -20.40 21.94
C ALA A 131 9.32 -19.57 22.32
N LEU A 132 10.13 -20.02 23.29
CA LEU A 132 11.37 -19.34 23.68
C LEU A 132 12.37 -19.23 22.53
N GLN A 133 12.58 -20.33 21.78
CA GLN A 133 13.47 -20.34 20.62
C GLN A 133 13.02 -19.33 19.55
N ARG A 134 11.71 -19.27 19.28
CA ARG A 134 11.13 -18.34 18.29
C ARG A 134 11.22 -16.89 18.76
N LEU A 135 10.94 -16.62 20.03
CA LEU A 135 11.06 -15.27 20.60
C LEU A 135 12.48 -14.74 20.56
N GLN A 136 13.47 -15.61 20.78
CA GLN A 136 14.89 -15.25 20.66
C GLN A 136 15.23 -14.80 19.23
N ALA A 137 14.70 -15.47 18.21
CA ALA A 137 14.86 -15.07 16.81
C ALA A 137 14.15 -13.74 16.47
N LEU A 138 13.15 -13.35 17.27
CA LEU A 138 12.38 -12.12 17.09
C LEU A 138 12.85 -10.96 17.98
N ARG A 139 14.00 -11.08 18.66
CA ARG A 139 14.50 -10.07 19.61
C ARG A 139 14.68 -8.66 19.01
N HIS A 140 14.91 -8.57 17.71
CA HIS A 140 15.08 -7.30 16.99
C HIS A 140 13.77 -6.72 16.43
N LEU A 141 12.63 -7.31 16.78
CA LEU A 141 11.33 -6.78 16.37
C LEU A 141 11.05 -5.48 17.12
N ASN A 142 10.91 -4.38 16.38
CA ASN A 142 10.67 -3.04 16.95
C ASN A 142 9.22 -2.81 17.40
N LYS A 143 8.54 -3.83 17.95
CA LYS A 143 7.14 -3.74 18.39
C LYS A 143 6.93 -4.42 19.74
N PRO A 144 6.03 -3.89 20.60
CA PRO A 144 5.63 -4.58 21.82
C PRO A 144 5.04 -5.96 21.50
N ILE A 145 5.49 -6.96 22.25
CA ILE A 145 5.03 -8.35 22.17
C ILE A 145 4.20 -8.66 23.42
N PHE A 146 2.96 -9.09 23.23
CA PHE A 146 2.12 -9.59 24.32
C PHE A 146 2.22 -11.11 24.34
N ILE A 147 2.48 -11.71 25.50
CA ILE A 147 2.63 -13.15 25.64
C ILE A 147 1.40 -13.71 26.33
N ARG A 148 0.65 -14.56 25.63
CA ARG A 148 -0.53 -15.24 26.15
C ARG A 148 -0.16 -16.61 26.70
N LEU A 149 -0.57 -16.90 27.93
CA LEU A 149 -0.37 -18.18 28.59
C LEU A 149 -1.69 -18.96 28.63
N GLY A 150 -1.64 -20.22 28.19
CA GLY A 150 -2.81 -21.08 28.07
C GLY A 150 -3.41 -21.49 29.43
N GLN A 151 -4.70 -21.82 29.41
CA GLN A 151 -5.48 -22.18 30.60
C GLN A 151 -5.01 -23.49 31.28
N GLU A 152 -4.35 -24.39 30.57
CA GLU A 152 -3.90 -25.68 31.10
C GLU A 152 -2.72 -25.60 32.07
N LEU A 153 -1.99 -24.47 32.09
CA LEU A 153 -0.82 -24.31 32.94
C LEU A 153 -1.24 -24.24 34.42
N SER A 154 -0.51 -24.95 35.29
CA SER A 154 -0.66 -24.79 36.74
C SER A 154 -0.12 -23.44 37.19
N PHE A 155 -0.46 -23.03 38.42
CA PHE A 155 0.09 -21.80 39.00
C PHE A 155 1.63 -21.89 39.13
N GLU A 156 2.12 -23.03 39.64
CA GLU A 156 3.54 -23.31 39.82
C GLU A 156 4.28 -23.30 38.49
N GLU A 157 3.70 -23.94 37.46
CA GLU A 157 4.24 -23.94 36.10
C GLU A 157 4.29 -22.53 35.54
N THR A 158 3.20 -21.77 35.65
CA THR A 158 3.12 -20.37 35.20
C THR A 158 4.23 -19.53 35.84
N VAL A 159 4.35 -19.55 37.16
CA VAL A 159 5.38 -18.78 37.88
C VAL A 159 6.80 -19.21 37.48
N SER A 160 7.03 -20.50 37.21
CA SER A 160 8.34 -21.01 36.81
C SER A 160 8.81 -20.52 35.43
N ILE A 161 7.88 -20.32 34.48
CA ILE A 161 8.23 -19.94 33.10
C ILE A 161 8.31 -18.42 32.89
N LEU A 162 7.59 -17.64 33.70
CA LEU A 162 7.54 -16.18 33.57
C LEU A 162 8.91 -15.48 33.54
N PRO A 163 9.92 -15.86 34.36
CA PRO A 163 11.26 -15.27 34.28
C PRO A 163 11.91 -15.42 32.89
N SER A 164 11.70 -16.56 32.23
CA SER A 164 12.29 -16.88 30.93
C SER A 164 11.63 -16.10 29.80
N PHE A 165 10.34 -15.82 29.91
CA PHE A 165 9.60 -15.01 28.92
C PHE A 165 9.69 -13.51 29.17
N SER A 166 9.94 -13.09 30.42
CA SER A 166 10.02 -11.67 30.80
C SER A 166 10.96 -10.85 29.91
N PRO A 167 12.17 -11.29 29.52
CA PRO A 167 13.03 -10.52 28.61
C PRO A 167 12.42 -10.19 27.25
N TYR A 168 11.44 -10.98 26.78
CA TYR A 168 10.87 -10.88 25.44
C TYR A 168 9.46 -10.26 25.42
N GLY A 169 8.64 -10.51 26.45
CA GLY A 169 7.28 -10.00 26.56
C GLY A 169 7.23 -8.57 27.09
N ALA A 170 6.51 -7.68 26.41
CA ALA A 170 6.17 -6.35 26.92
C ALA A 170 5.05 -6.43 27.98
N ALA A 171 4.09 -7.34 27.80
CA ALA A 171 3.01 -7.63 28.74
C ALA A 171 2.57 -9.09 28.63
N PHE A 172 1.81 -9.56 29.63
CA PHE A 172 1.35 -10.95 29.73
C PHE A 172 -0.17 -11.03 29.81
N ILE A 173 -0.75 -11.96 29.07
CA ILE A 173 -2.18 -12.26 29.07
C ILE A 173 -2.38 -13.62 29.71
N ILE A 174 -3.18 -13.68 30.77
CA ILE A 174 -3.44 -14.89 31.55
C ILE A 174 -4.89 -15.32 31.33
N GLU A 175 -5.10 -16.53 30.81
CA GLU A 175 -6.45 -17.08 30.55
C GLU A 175 -7.09 -17.71 31.78
N LYS A 176 -6.27 -18.30 32.65
CA LYS A 176 -6.77 -18.92 33.88
C LYS A 176 -7.00 -17.88 34.97
N MET A 177 -8.16 -17.94 35.60
CA MET A 177 -8.49 -17.07 36.72
C MET A 177 -7.83 -17.61 38.00
N TYR A 178 -6.96 -16.80 38.59
CA TYR A 178 -6.22 -17.07 39.82
C TYR A 178 -6.67 -16.15 40.95
N GLU A 179 -6.26 -16.43 42.18
CA GLU A 179 -6.51 -15.55 43.32
C GLU A 179 -5.58 -14.31 43.33
N SER A 180 -5.96 -13.25 44.05
CA SER A 180 -5.17 -12.00 44.12
C SER A 180 -3.71 -12.22 44.55
N GLU A 181 -3.48 -13.08 45.54
CA GLU A 181 -2.13 -13.43 46.03
C GLU A 181 -1.26 -14.07 44.95
N GLN A 182 -1.86 -14.91 44.11
CA GLN A 182 -1.19 -15.57 43.00
C GLN A 182 -0.79 -14.56 41.91
N PHE A 183 -1.68 -13.62 41.57
CA PHE A 183 -1.34 -12.53 40.65
C PHE A 183 -0.21 -11.64 41.17
N TYR A 184 -0.17 -11.32 42.47
CA TYR A 184 0.94 -10.58 43.05
C TYR A 184 2.26 -11.34 42.97
N ALA A 185 2.24 -12.66 43.21
CA ALA A 185 3.42 -13.50 43.05
C ALA A 185 3.94 -13.46 41.60
N MET A 186 3.06 -13.55 40.61
CA MET A 186 3.43 -13.41 39.20
C MET A 186 4.04 -12.04 38.89
N LYS A 187 3.41 -10.93 39.36
CA LYS A 187 3.94 -9.56 39.16
C LYS A 187 5.35 -9.40 39.73
N ARG A 188 5.62 -9.96 40.92
CA ARG A 188 6.96 -9.92 41.55
C ARG A 188 8.02 -10.58 40.66
N VAL A 189 7.70 -11.75 40.12
CA VAL A 189 8.62 -12.52 39.26
C VAL A 189 8.89 -11.82 37.93
N MET A 190 7.90 -11.11 37.39
CA MET A 190 8.03 -10.39 36.12
C MET A 190 8.60 -8.98 36.25
N LYS A 191 9.10 -8.57 37.42
CA LYS A 191 9.57 -7.20 37.69
C LYS A 191 8.50 -6.15 37.37
N SER A 192 7.26 -6.43 37.76
CA SER A 192 6.11 -5.52 37.61
C SER A 192 5.72 -5.19 36.17
N LYS A 193 5.99 -6.08 35.22
CA LYS A 193 5.41 -5.97 33.87
C LYS A 193 3.88 -6.11 33.90
N PRO A 194 3.16 -5.49 32.94
CA PRO A 194 1.71 -5.50 32.94
C PRO A 194 1.13 -6.91 32.78
N ILE A 195 0.13 -7.23 33.59
CA ILE A 195 -0.66 -8.46 33.52
C ILE A 195 -2.11 -8.12 33.17
N PHE A 196 -2.62 -8.79 32.14
CA PHE A 196 -4.00 -8.71 31.71
C PHE A 196 -4.71 -10.03 31.95
N LEU A 197 -5.91 -9.96 32.51
CA LEU A 197 -6.80 -11.12 32.67
C LEU A 197 -7.64 -11.27 31.41
N SER A 198 -7.55 -12.42 30.75
CA SER A 198 -8.37 -12.75 29.58
C SER A 198 -9.70 -13.36 30.03
N ILE A 199 -10.82 -12.86 29.52
CA ILE A 199 -12.17 -13.28 29.90
C ILE A 199 -13.02 -13.47 28.65
N GLN A 200 -13.73 -14.59 28.58
CA GLN A 200 -14.69 -14.85 27.51
C GLN A 200 -15.92 -13.98 27.70
N GLN A 201 -16.38 -13.35 26.62
CA GLN A 201 -17.55 -12.48 26.67
C GLN A 201 -18.78 -13.14 27.32
N CYS A 202 -19.03 -14.42 27.03
CA CYS A 202 -20.15 -15.17 27.60
C CYS A 202 -20.04 -15.42 29.11
N SER A 203 -18.83 -15.42 29.67
CA SER A 203 -18.62 -15.72 31.10
C SER A 203 -18.60 -14.47 31.97
N VAL A 204 -18.46 -13.27 31.40
CA VAL A 204 -18.35 -12.00 32.14
C VAL A 204 -19.45 -11.82 33.19
N TYR A 205 -20.71 -12.14 32.86
CA TYR A 205 -21.82 -12.01 33.80
C TYR A 205 -21.71 -12.98 34.98
N HIS A 206 -21.28 -14.21 34.73
CA HIS A 206 -21.10 -15.25 35.74
C HIS A 206 -19.90 -14.94 36.65
N ASP A 207 -18.79 -14.50 36.04
CA ASP A 207 -17.52 -14.30 36.75
C ASP A 207 -17.39 -12.92 37.41
N MET A 208 -18.36 -12.02 37.22
CA MET A 208 -18.33 -10.62 37.70
C MET A 208 -17.90 -10.46 39.16
N PRO A 209 -18.39 -11.26 40.14
CA PRO A 209 -17.97 -11.10 41.54
C PRO A 209 -16.47 -11.33 41.74
N LEU A 210 -15.90 -12.29 41.02
CA LEU A 210 -14.48 -12.62 41.09
C LEU A 210 -13.63 -11.56 40.36
N ILE A 211 -14.11 -11.07 39.20
CA ILE A 211 -13.45 -9.97 38.46
C ILE A 211 -13.39 -8.72 39.35
N GLN A 212 -14.47 -8.41 40.06
CA GLN A 212 -14.54 -7.26 40.96
C GLN A 212 -13.53 -7.39 42.12
N LYS A 213 -13.42 -8.57 42.74
CA LYS A 213 -12.42 -8.84 43.78
C LYS A 213 -10.98 -8.62 43.27
N LEU A 214 -10.67 -9.10 42.06
CA LEU A 214 -9.35 -8.91 41.46
C LEU A 214 -9.06 -7.43 41.16
N LYS A 215 -10.05 -6.71 40.64
CA LYS A 215 -9.97 -5.25 40.42
C LYS A 215 -9.68 -4.51 41.73
N GLU A 216 -10.43 -4.79 42.79
CA GLU A 216 -10.28 -4.11 44.09
C GLU A 216 -8.89 -4.33 44.70
N SER A 217 -8.28 -5.50 44.46
CA SER A 217 -6.89 -5.75 44.85
C SER A 217 -5.86 -5.01 43.98
N GLY A 218 -6.20 -4.55 42.78
CA GLY A 218 -5.23 -3.93 41.86
C GLY A 218 -4.13 -4.90 41.37
N CYS A 219 -4.36 -6.21 41.48
CA CYS A 219 -3.40 -7.24 41.09
C CYS A 219 -3.29 -7.41 39.57
N ILE A 220 -4.30 -6.96 38.82
CA ILE A 220 -4.33 -6.92 37.35
C ILE A 220 -4.23 -5.49 36.84
N ASP A 221 -3.62 -5.29 35.67
CA ASP A 221 -3.44 -3.97 35.05
C ASP A 221 -4.54 -3.65 34.02
N GLY A 222 -5.33 -4.64 33.62
CA GLY A 222 -6.44 -4.48 32.69
C GLY A 222 -7.15 -5.81 32.38
N ILE A 223 -8.24 -5.71 31.61
CA ILE A 223 -9.03 -6.86 31.18
C ILE A 223 -8.93 -7.00 29.66
N PHE A 224 -8.66 -8.22 29.22
CA PHE A 224 -8.73 -8.64 27.82
C PHE A 224 -10.05 -9.37 27.57
N LEU A 225 -10.97 -8.73 26.87
CA LEU A 225 -12.26 -9.33 26.53
C LEU A 225 -12.13 -10.12 25.22
N GLU A 226 -12.34 -11.43 25.28
CA GLU A 226 -12.33 -12.31 24.11
C GLU A 226 -13.72 -12.36 23.46
N GLU A 227 -13.73 -12.30 22.13
CA GLU A 227 -14.92 -12.60 21.33
C GLU A 227 -15.47 -14.00 21.62
N ARG A 228 -16.79 -14.16 21.48
CA ARG A 228 -17.47 -15.43 21.68
C ARG A 228 -17.01 -16.47 20.67
N THR A 229 -16.91 -17.69 21.15
CA THR A 229 -16.71 -18.90 20.36
C THR A 229 -17.99 -19.73 20.30
N GLU A 230 -18.19 -20.41 19.17
CA GLU A 230 -19.16 -21.47 19.00
C GLU A 230 -18.40 -22.76 18.69
N SER A 231 -18.32 -23.65 19.66
CA SER A 231 -17.57 -24.90 19.57
C SER A 231 -18.51 -26.08 19.31
N VAL A 232 -18.18 -26.90 18.32
CA VAL A 232 -18.84 -28.16 18.00
C VAL A 232 -17.76 -29.25 17.89
N GLU A 233 -17.74 -30.17 18.85
CA GLU A 233 -16.74 -31.23 18.95
C GLU A 233 -15.28 -30.69 18.88
N LYS A 234 -14.51 -31.10 17.86
CA LYS A 234 -13.11 -30.72 17.61
C LYS A 234 -12.95 -29.46 16.77
N GLU A 235 -14.03 -28.77 16.44
CA GLU A 235 -14.01 -27.53 15.67
C GLU A 235 -14.64 -26.39 16.47
N GLN A 236 -14.16 -25.17 16.24
CA GLN A 236 -14.76 -23.97 16.79
C GLN A 236 -14.81 -22.87 15.73
N THR A 237 -15.85 -22.05 15.80
CA THR A 237 -16.04 -20.89 14.94
C THR A 237 -16.14 -19.64 15.78
N PHE A 238 -15.72 -18.54 15.18
CA PHE A 238 -15.89 -17.21 15.73
C PHE A 238 -16.89 -16.49 14.82
N PRO A 239 -18.11 -16.21 15.29
CA PRO A 239 -19.09 -15.46 14.52
C PRO A 239 -18.50 -14.16 13.97
N VAL A 240 -18.88 -13.78 12.75
CA VAL A 240 -18.22 -12.68 12.02
C VAL A 240 -18.60 -11.30 12.56
N LYS A 241 -19.87 -11.12 12.98
CA LYS A 241 -20.38 -9.88 13.55
C LYS A 241 -20.66 -10.09 15.03
N GLN A 242 -19.75 -9.61 15.86
CA GLN A 242 -19.86 -9.69 17.32
C GLN A 242 -19.68 -8.33 18.02
N THR A 243 -19.44 -7.27 17.24
CA THR A 243 -19.09 -5.95 17.77
C THR A 243 -20.18 -5.41 18.68
N THR A 244 -21.45 -5.63 18.33
CA THR A 244 -22.58 -5.12 19.11
C THR A 244 -22.66 -5.78 20.48
N GLU A 245 -22.50 -7.10 20.53
CA GLU A 245 -22.50 -7.85 21.76
C GLU A 245 -21.28 -7.48 22.62
N LEU A 246 -20.09 -7.35 22.02
CA LEU A 246 -18.89 -6.89 22.72
C LEU A 246 -19.08 -5.51 23.35
N ILE A 247 -19.72 -4.58 22.63
CA ILE A 247 -20.08 -3.25 23.16
C ILE A 247 -21.01 -3.38 24.37
N GLN A 248 -22.01 -4.25 24.32
CA GLN A 248 -22.90 -4.48 25.46
C GLN A 248 -22.13 -5.00 26.68
N THR A 249 -21.18 -5.90 26.47
CA THR A 249 -20.32 -6.41 27.55
C THR A 249 -19.36 -5.35 28.09
N VAL A 250 -18.79 -4.49 27.24
CA VAL A 250 -17.98 -3.33 27.65
C VAL A 250 -18.82 -2.37 28.50
N LYS A 251 -20.05 -2.05 28.08
CA LYS A 251 -20.98 -1.21 28.85
C LYS A 251 -21.33 -1.84 30.19
N CYS A 252 -21.55 -3.15 30.22
CA CYS A 252 -21.80 -3.89 31.46
C CYS A 252 -20.63 -3.77 32.44
N LEU A 253 -19.39 -4.03 31.98
CA LEU A 253 -18.19 -3.87 32.82
C LEU A 253 -18.08 -2.45 33.35
N LYS A 254 -18.24 -1.45 32.48
CA LYS A 254 -18.22 -0.03 32.84
C LYS A 254 -19.23 0.33 33.94
N SER A 255 -20.49 -0.06 33.76
CA SER A 255 -21.54 0.14 34.77
C SER A 255 -21.27 -0.57 36.11
N ASN A 256 -20.41 -1.60 36.13
CA ASN A 256 -19.93 -2.27 37.35
C ASN A 256 -18.60 -1.68 37.86
N GLY A 257 -18.31 -0.42 37.50
CA GLY A 257 -17.19 0.36 38.02
C GLY A 257 -15.85 0.12 37.32
N PHE A 258 -15.81 -0.54 36.18
CA PHE A 258 -14.57 -0.75 35.40
C PHE A 258 -14.22 0.43 34.49
N ASP A 259 -14.84 1.59 34.66
CA ASP A 259 -14.59 2.79 33.83
C ASP A 259 -13.12 3.26 33.80
N HIS A 260 -12.38 3.00 34.88
CA HIS A 260 -10.95 3.36 35.00
C HIS A 260 -10.01 2.17 34.82
N VAL A 261 -10.54 0.95 34.62
CA VAL A 261 -9.74 -0.23 34.34
C VAL A 261 -9.53 -0.29 32.83
N PRO A 262 -8.29 -0.31 32.34
CA PRO A 262 -8.06 -0.42 30.90
C PRO A 262 -8.67 -1.69 30.32
N LEU A 263 -9.46 -1.50 29.26
CA LEU A 263 -10.15 -2.57 28.55
C LEU A 263 -9.50 -2.77 27.18
N MET A 264 -9.22 -4.03 26.85
CA MET A 264 -8.76 -4.45 25.55
C MET A 264 -9.71 -5.50 24.99
N ILE A 265 -9.76 -5.61 23.67
CA ILE A 265 -10.60 -6.59 22.99
C ILE A 265 -9.77 -7.46 22.08
N SER A 266 -10.08 -8.75 22.04
CA SER A 266 -9.60 -9.72 21.07
C SER A 266 -10.75 -10.15 20.18
N GLY A 267 -10.76 -9.67 18.95
CA GLY A 267 -11.74 -10.04 17.92
C GLY A 267 -12.95 -9.13 17.78
N GLY A 268 -13.96 -9.61 17.05
CA GLY A 268 -15.18 -8.85 16.74
C GLY A 268 -14.99 -7.60 15.87
N VAL A 269 -13.90 -7.52 15.08
CA VAL A 269 -13.64 -6.42 14.14
C VAL A 269 -13.48 -6.96 12.72
N LEU A 270 -14.46 -6.66 11.87
CA LEU A 270 -14.45 -6.98 10.45
C LEU A 270 -14.08 -5.76 9.60
N GLU A 271 -14.50 -4.56 10.00
CA GLU A 271 -14.31 -3.35 9.23
C GLU A 271 -13.92 -2.15 10.11
N PRO A 272 -13.44 -1.04 9.52
CA PRO A 272 -13.00 0.11 10.32
C PRO A 272 -14.04 0.66 11.30
N GLU A 273 -15.33 0.66 10.93
CA GLU A 273 -16.42 1.12 11.81
C GLU A 273 -16.50 0.32 13.11
N ASP A 274 -16.26 -1.00 13.06
CA ASP A 274 -16.30 -1.84 14.25
C ASP A 274 -15.23 -1.40 15.25
N ALA A 275 -13.99 -1.22 14.78
CA ALA A 275 -12.88 -0.76 15.61
C ALA A 275 -13.11 0.64 16.17
N LEU A 276 -13.64 1.56 15.36
CA LEU A 276 -13.95 2.92 15.81
C LEU A 276 -15.03 2.93 16.89
N THR A 277 -16.06 2.10 16.73
CA THR A 277 -17.14 2.00 17.72
C THR A 277 -16.60 1.46 19.03
N LEU A 278 -15.79 0.40 19.01
CA LEU A 278 -15.15 -0.13 20.21
C LEU A 278 -14.25 0.90 20.91
N ILE A 279 -13.43 1.64 20.15
CA ILE A 279 -12.58 2.71 20.70
C ILE A 279 -13.42 3.82 21.32
N SER A 280 -14.53 4.22 20.67
CA SER A 280 -15.43 5.26 21.19
C SER A 280 -16.11 4.85 22.50
N GLU A 281 -16.30 3.55 22.71
CA GLU A 281 -16.82 2.96 23.94
C GLU A 281 -15.72 2.76 25.00
N GLY A 282 -14.51 3.30 24.78
CA GLY A 282 -13.40 3.33 25.75
C GLY A 282 -12.48 2.11 25.75
N VAL A 283 -12.48 1.32 24.68
CA VAL A 283 -11.49 0.26 24.47
C VAL A 283 -10.16 0.88 24.05
N GLU A 284 -9.08 0.53 24.76
CA GLU A 284 -7.77 1.14 24.57
C GLU A 284 -6.93 0.45 23.49
N LEU A 285 -7.01 -0.88 23.41
CA LEU A 285 -6.27 -1.70 22.46
C LEU A 285 -7.18 -2.80 21.88
N ILE A 286 -6.99 -3.13 20.60
CA ILE A 286 -7.76 -4.17 19.90
C ILE A 286 -6.80 -5.13 19.21
N LEU A 287 -6.95 -6.44 19.45
CA LEU A 287 -6.31 -7.51 18.68
C LEU A 287 -7.25 -8.00 17.58
N LEU A 288 -6.77 -8.00 16.34
CA LEU A 288 -7.53 -8.54 15.21
C LEU A 288 -7.36 -10.06 15.10
N THR A 289 -8.47 -10.76 14.88
CA THR A 289 -8.57 -12.23 14.80
C THR A 289 -9.12 -12.66 13.43
N ASN A 290 -10.18 -13.47 13.38
CA ASN A 290 -10.81 -14.00 12.15
C ASN A 290 -11.25 -12.89 11.17
N GLY A 291 -11.72 -11.75 11.67
CA GLY A 291 -12.16 -10.62 10.86
C GLY A 291 -11.03 -10.02 10.01
N TYR A 292 -9.79 -10.06 10.51
CA TYR A 292 -8.61 -9.68 9.72
C TYR A 292 -8.36 -10.61 8.54
N VAL A 293 -8.55 -11.92 8.73
CA VAL A 293 -8.37 -12.89 7.64
C VAL A 293 -9.47 -12.73 6.58
N LEU A 294 -10.72 -12.47 6.98
CA LEU A 294 -11.84 -12.27 6.06
C LEU A 294 -11.73 -10.96 5.26
N SER A 295 -11.35 -9.89 5.94
CA SER A 295 -11.23 -8.54 5.38
C SER A 295 -9.91 -8.28 4.67
N GLY A 296 -8.90 -9.06 5.00
CA GLY A 296 -7.59 -9.03 4.37
C GLY A 296 -6.56 -8.12 5.03
N PRO A 297 -5.30 -8.21 4.56
CA PRO A 297 -4.13 -7.57 5.16
C PRO A 297 -4.14 -6.04 5.14
N GLY A 298 -5.05 -5.39 4.41
CA GLY A 298 -5.23 -3.93 4.44
C GLY A 298 -6.05 -3.41 5.61
N LEU A 299 -6.75 -4.29 6.37
CA LEU A 299 -7.62 -3.87 7.46
C LEU A 299 -6.94 -2.99 8.53
N PRO A 300 -5.73 -3.30 9.05
CA PRO A 300 -5.09 -2.45 10.06
C PRO A 300 -4.82 -1.04 9.54
N LYS A 301 -4.38 -0.90 8.28
CA LYS A 301 -4.18 0.40 7.62
C LYS A 301 -5.49 1.17 7.53
N ARG A 302 -6.57 0.53 7.06
CA ARG A 302 -7.89 1.19 6.96
C ARG A 302 -8.43 1.64 8.32
N ILE A 303 -8.23 0.84 9.38
CA ILE A 303 -8.58 1.25 10.75
C ILE A 303 -7.76 2.47 11.16
N ASN A 304 -6.44 2.44 10.98
CA ASN A 304 -5.55 3.55 11.34
C ASN A 304 -5.93 4.85 10.61
N GLU A 305 -6.19 4.80 9.31
CA GLU A 305 -6.64 5.95 8.51
C GLU A 305 -8.00 6.49 8.96
N ALA A 306 -8.90 5.60 9.41
CA ALA A 306 -10.21 5.97 9.91
C ALA A 306 -10.15 6.60 11.31
N ILE A 307 -9.26 6.14 12.18
CA ILE A 307 -8.97 6.77 13.48
C ILE A 307 -8.39 8.17 13.26
N GLU A 308 -7.42 8.30 12.35
CA GLU A 308 -6.80 9.60 12.06
C GLU A 308 -7.80 10.62 11.48
N ASP A 309 -8.75 10.16 10.66
CA ASP A 309 -9.85 11.00 10.17
C ASP A 309 -10.77 11.48 11.33
N GLN A 310 -11.06 10.63 12.32
CA GLN A 310 -11.85 11.04 13.49
C GLN A 310 -11.15 12.05 14.39
N LEU A 311 -9.82 11.98 14.51
CA LEU A 311 -9.02 12.93 15.28
C LEU A 311 -9.08 14.37 14.73
N CYS A 312 -9.73 14.60 13.58
CA CYS A 312 -9.99 15.93 12.99
C CYS A 312 -8.74 16.82 12.92
N ILE A 313 -7.58 16.25 12.62
CA ILE A 313 -6.32 17.01 12.57
C ILE A 313 -6.44 18.10 11.50
N HIS A 314 -6.51 19.36 11.95
CA HIS A 314 -6.83 20.52 11.12
C HIS A 314 -5.88 20.59 9.92
N GLN A 315 -6.44 20.84 8.73
CA GLN A 315 -5.69 20.87 7.49
C GLN A 315 -5.00 22.22 7.29
N GLU A 316 -3.85 22.41 7.92
CA GLU A 316 -3.03 23.59 7.67
C GLU A 316 -2.36 23.52 6.29
N LYS A 317 -2.50 24.60 5.52
CA LYS A 317 -1.78 24.76 4.26
C LYS A 317 -0.31 24.98 4.56
N ARG A 318 0.53 24.06 4.09
CA ARG A 318 2.00 24.17 4.15
C ARG A 318 2.50 25.08 3.03
N SER A 319 3.62 25.75 3.25
CA SER A 319 4.29 26.54 2.21
C SER A 319 5.12 25.64 1.27
N GLY A 320 5.56 26.17 0.13
CA GLY A 320 6.49 25.45 -0.76
C GLY A 320 5.84 24.60 -1.87
N TRP A 321 4.58 24.20 -1.74
CA TRP A 321 3.86 23.42 -2.78
C TRP A 321 3.81 24.14 -4.13
N ILE A 322 3.76 25.48 -4.13
CA ILE A 322 3.69 26.30 -5.34
C ILE A 322 4.88 26.07 -6.28
N TRP A 323 6.06 25.71 -5.75
CA TRP A 323 7.24 25.43 -6.58
C TRP A 323 7.08 24.16 -7.40
N TYR A 324 6.44 23.13 -6.85
CA TYR A 324 6.07 21.95 -7.65
C TYR A 324 4.93 22.22 -8.61
N TRP A 325 4.01 23.11 -8.24
CA TRP A 325 2.96 23.53 -9.15
C TRP A 325 3.54 24.26 -10.36
N LEU A 326 4.48 25.20 -10.14
CA LEU A 326 5.22 25.88 -11.20
C LEU A 326 6.08 24.92 -12.03
N PHE A 327 6.72 23.94 -11.39
CA PHE A 327 7.43 22.87 -12.09
C PHE A 327 6.50 22.09 -13.04
N GLY A 328 5.32 21.68 -12.56
CA GLY A 328 4.31 21.02 -13.40
C GLY A 328 3.75 21.92 -14.50
N LEU A 329 3.56 23.21 -14.23
CA LEU A 329 3.13 24.20 -15.22
C LEU A 329 4.16 24.34 -16.35
N LEU A 330 5.44 24.49 -16.01
CA LEU A 330 6.52 24.62 -17.00
C LEU A 330 6.67 23.35 -17.85
N ILE A 331 6.49 22.16 -17.26
CA ILE A 331 6.43 20.91 -18.02
C ILE A 331 5.24 20.90 -18.99
N THR A 332 4.07 21.35 -18.53
CA THR A 332 2.86 21.43 -19.36
C THR A 332 3.06 22.40 -20.54
N LEU A 333 3.65 23.58 -20.27
CA LEU A 333 3.98 24.56 -21.30
C LEU A 333 5.02 24.02 -22.28
N GLY A 334 6.06 23.35 -21.80
CA GLY A 334 7.04 22.66 -22.65
C GLY A 334 6.39 21.61 -23.54
N GLY A 335 5.46 20.82 -23.00
CA GLY A 335 4.69 19.85 -23.77
C GLY A 335 3.76 20.50 -24.81
N LEU A 336 3.13 21.64 -24.50
CA LEU A 336 2.32 22.39 -25.46
C LEU A 336 3.18 22.98 -26.59
N ILE A 337 4.35 23.51 -26.26
CA ILE A 337 5.33 24.00 -27.24
C ILE A 337 5.81 22.85 -28.14
N ALA A 338 6.17 21.72 -27.54
CA ALA A 338 6.57 20.52 -28.27
C ALA A 338 5.44 20.02 -29.18
N LEU A 339 4.19 20.02 -28.71
CA LEU A 339 3.03 19.64 -29.52
C LEU A 339 2.82 20.60 -30.70
N PHE A 340 2.92 21.91 -30.46
CA PHE A 340 2.80 22.93 -31.50
C PHE A 340 3.85 22.75 -32.60
N PHE A 341 5.12 22.55 -32.22
CA PHE A 341 6.18 22.29 -33.19
C PHE A 341 5.98 20.95 -33.89
N SER A 342 5.58 19.90 -33.18
CA SER A 342 5.32 18.59 -33.81
C SER A 342 4.17 18.63 -34.82
N LEU A 343 3.21 19.55 -34.68
CA LEU A 343 2.13 19.77 -35.65
C LEU A 343 2.52 20.69 -36.82
N SER A 344 3.56 21.51 -36.66
CA SER A 344 3.91 22.58 -37.62
C SER A 344 5.25 22.32 -38.31
N PHE A 345 6.30 22.18 -37.50
CA PHE A 345 7.71 22.00 -37.87
C PHE A 345 8.24 20.76 -37.15
N VAL A 346 7.97 19.58 -37.72
CA VAL A 346 8.40 18.29 -37.14
C VAL A 346 9.93 18.23 -37.04
N ILE A 347 10.64 18.76 -38.04
CA ILE A 347 12.10 18.89 -38.06
C ILE A 347 12.42 20.37 -37.84
N LEU A 348 13.20 20.66 -36.81
CA LEU A 348 13.54 22.02 -36.41
C LEU A 348 14.84 22.48 -37.08
N PRO A 349 15.11 23.79 -37.21
CA PRO A 349 16.29 24.28 -37.93
C PRO A 349 17.64 23.75 -37.40
N TYR A 350 17.72 23.42 -36.12
CA TYR A 350 18.93 22.81 -35.55
C TYR A 350 19.02 21.31 -35.83
N ASP A 351 17.89 20.61 -36.02
CA ASP A 351 17.86 19.24 -36.51
C ASP A 351 18.41 19.22 -37.96
N GLU A 352 17.99 20.17 -38.80
CA GLU A 352 18.50 20.34 -40.17
C GLU A 352 20.01 20.64 -40.17
N ALA A 353 20.48 21.53 -39.28
CA ALA A 353 21.89 21.83 -39.14
C ALA A 353 22.71 20.61 -38.68
N PHE A 354 22.13 19.76 -37.83
CA PHE A 354 22.78 18.52 -37.39
C PHE A 354 22.83 17.47 -38.50
N LEU A 355 21.74 17.31 -39.24
CA LEU A 355 21.65 16.37 -40.37
C LEU A 355 22.46 16.86 -41.59
N GLY A 356 22.60 18.17 -41.78
CA GLY A 356 23.08 18.74 -43.04
C GLY A 356 22.11 18.53 -44.20
N LEU A 357 20.84 18.24 -43.89
CA LEU A 357 19.73 18.05 -44.84
C LEU A 357 18.56 18.93 -44.41
N THR A 358 17.94 19.59 -45.38
CA THR A 358 16.70 20.34 -45.18
C THR A 358 15.52 19.40 -45.04
N ARG A 359 14.44 19.89 -44.41
CA ARG A 359 13.16 19.18 -44.33
C ARG A 359 12.65 18.77 -45.71
N GLU A 360 12.71 19.67 -46.69
CA GLU A 360 12.23 19.41 -48.06
C GLU A 360 13.01 18.26 -48.71
N GLU A 361 14.34 18.24 -48.56
CA GLU A 361 15.19 17.16 -49.06
C GLU A 361 14.84 15.82 -48.41
N LEU A 362 14.62 15.79 -47.09
CA LEU A 362 14.25 14.56 -46.39
C LEU A 362 12.88 14.02 -46.84
N ILE A 363 11.91 14.91 -47.06
CA ILE A 363 10.58 14.54 -47.57
C ILE A 363 10.67 13.98 -48.99
N VAL A 364 11.53 14.54 -49.85
CA VAL A 364 11.78 14.03 -51.20
C VAL A 364 12.42 12.64 -51.16
N ILE A 365 13.33 12.40 -50.22
CA ILE A 365 13.97 11.08 -50.04
C ILE A 365 12.94 10.06 -49.56
N ASN A 366 12.24 10.36 -48.47
CA ASN A 366 11.17 9.51 -47.96
C ASN A 366 10.22 10.27 -47.02
N PRO A 367 8.96 10.51 -47.42
CA PRO A 367 8.01 11.24 -46.60
C PRO A 367 7.60 10.49 -45.32
N THR A 368 7.75 9.17 -45.25
CA THR A 368 7.35 8.38 -44.06
C THR A 368 8.28 8.60 -42.88
N ILE A 369 9.57 8.93 -43.11
CA ILE A 369 10.53 9.29 -42.05
C ILE A 369 10.02 10.51 -41.29
N PHE A 370 9.52 11.51 -42.01
CA PHE A 370 8.94 12.71 -41.42
C PHE A 370 7.75 12.38 -40.52
N TYR A 371 6.80 11.58 -41.01
CA TYR A 371 5.63 11.15 -40.24
C TYR A 371 6.00 10.29 -39.03
N PHE A 372 7.04 9.47 -39.17
CA PHE A 372 7.58 8.69 -38.07
C PHE A 372 8.18 9.61 -37.00
N MET A 373 9.02 10.58 -37.34
CA MET A 373 9.53 11.50 -36.31
C MET A 373 8.40 12.32 -35.66
N ALA A 374 7.38 12.69 -36.42
CA ALA A 374 6.20 13.39 -35.89
C ALA A 374 5.47 12.56 -34.81
N HIS A 375 5.32 11.26 -35.01
CA HIS A 375 4.61 10.40 -34.07
C HIS A 375 5.29 10.32 -32.70
N ASP A 376 6.62 10.14 -32.68
CA ASP A 376 7.40 10.08 -31.44
C ASP A 376 7.36 11.43 -30.70
N ARG A 377 7.50 12.55 -31.41
CA ARG A 377 7.46 13.90 -30.79
C ARG A 377 6.07 14.27 -30.26
N MET A 378 5.00 13.92 -30.99
CA MET A 378 3.61 14.17 -30.53
C MET A 378 3.22 13.30 -29.33
N THR A 379 3.63 12.03 -29.32
CA THR A 379 3.38 11.13 -28.19
C THR A 379 4.14 11.59 -26.95
N LEU A 380 5.42 11.99 -27.07
CA LEU A 380 6.18 12.66 -26.03
C LEU A 380 5.47 13.92 -25.51
N ALA A 381 5.03 14.81 -26.41
CA ALA A 381 4.38 16.06 -26.04
C ALA A 381 3.11 15.85 -25.20
N GLY A 382 2.22 14.94 -25.60
CA GLY A 382 1.03 14.61 -24.80
C GLY A 382 1.37 13.95 -23.46
N THR A 383 2.47 13.18 -23.39
CA THR A 383 2.99 12.59 -22.15
C THR A 383 3.52 13.66 -21.21
N MET A 384 4.22 14.68 -21.72
CA MET A 384 4.67 15.84 -20.94
C MET A 384 3.47 16.65 -20.41
N ILE A 385 2.48 16.94 -21.24
CA ILE A 385 1.25 17.65 -20.82
C ILE A 385 0.56 16.86 -19.70
N SER A 386 0.41 15.54 -19.88
CA SER A 386 -0.13 14.64 -18.87
C SER A 386 0.63 14.71 -17.54
N GLY A 387 1.96 14.51 -17.59
CA GLY A 387 2.82 14.57 -16.40
C GLY A 387 2.76 15.92 -15.69
N GLY A 388 2.78 17.01 -16.45
CA GLY A 388 2.65 18.38 -15.92
C GLY A 388 1.34 18.59 -15.15
N VAL A 389 0.22 18.12 -15.70
CA VAL A 389 -1.09 18.12 -15.01
C VAL A 389 -1.04 17.30 -13.72
N LEU A 390 -0.46 16.10 -13.74
CA LEU A 390 -0.31 15.28 -12.54
C LEU A 390 0.52 15.97 -11.45
N TYR A 391 1.66 16.58 -11.80
CA TYR A 391 2.49 17.34 -10.88
C TYR A 391 1.72 18.52 -10.26
N MET A 392 1.00 19.30 -11.07
CA MET A 392 0.20 20.42 -10.60
C MET A 392 -0.90 19.98 -9.63
N GLN A 393 -1.60 18.89 -9.95
CA GLN A 393 -2.68 18.35 -9.13
C GLN A 393 -2.16 17.81 -7.80
N LEU A 394 -1.07 17.02 -7.81
CA LEU A 394 -0.41 16.54 -6.60
C LEU A 394 0.10 17.70 -5.73
N ALA A 395 0.68 18.73 -6.34
CA ALA A 395 1.15 19.91 -5.63
C ALA A 395 -0.01 20.63 -4.92
N ARG A 396 -1.09 20.91 -5.65
CA ARG A 396 -2.26 21.68 -5.17
C ARG A 396 -3.06 20.94 -4.11
N HIS A 397 -3.31 19.65 -4.31
CA HIS A 397 -4.27 18.90 -3.49
C HIS A 397 -3.63 17.99 -2.45
N ALA A 398 -2.34 17.68 -2.55
CA ALA A 398 -1.69 16.80 -1.61
C ALA A 398 -0.48 17.44 -0.90
N VAL A 399 0.49 17.97 -1.65
CA VAL A 399 1.67 18.60 -1.04
C VAL A 399 1.31 19.84 -0.24
N MET A 400 0.31 20.62 -0.70
CA MET A 400 -0.25 21.75 0.05
C MET A 400 -0.69 21.35 1.46
N PHE A 401 -1.21 20.14 1.66
CA PHE A 401 -1.65 19.64 2.96
C PHE A 401 -0.61 18.75 3.66
N GLY A 402 0.60 18.67 3.10
CA GLY A 402 1.76 18.02 3.71
C GLY A 402 1.77 16.50 3.63
N TYR A 403 1.01 15.89 2.72
CA TYR A 403 1.00 14.43 2.57
C TYR A 403 2.36 13.91 2.09
N HIS A 404 2.95 12.99 2.87
CA HIS A 404 4.28 12.48 2.60
C HIS A 404 4.34 11.70 1.27
N TRP A 405 3.35 10.86 1.00
CA TRP A 405 3.32 9.99 -0.17
C TRP A 405 3.35 10.79 -1.49
N ALA A 406 2.62 11.91 -1.55
CA ALA A 406 2.56 12.75 -2.75
C ALA A 406 3.91 13.43 -3.02
N ARG A 407 4.60 13.88 -1.97
CA ARG A 407 5.97 14.40 -2.07
C ARG A 407 6.93 13.34 -2.60
N LYS A 408 6.87 12.11 -2.07
CA LYS A 408 7.66 10.98 -2.57
C LYS A 408 7.37 10.71 -4.05
N ALA A 409 6.09 10.78 -4.45
CA ALA A 409 5.70 10.60 -5.84
C ALA A 409 6.31 11.65 -6.77
N ILE A 410 6.21 12.93 -6.41
CA ILE A 410 6.84 14.02 -7.17
C ILE A 410 8.36 13.87 -7.21
N HIS A 411 8.99 13.50 -6.09
CA HIS A 411 10.45 13.32 -6.03
C HIS A 411 10.93 12.21 -6.94
N LEU A 412 10.31 11.03 -6.84
CA LEU A 412 10.73 9.87 -7.62
C LEU A 412 10.45 10.08 -9.11
N GLY A 413 9.24 10.54 -9.47
CA GLY A 413 8.90 10.86 -10.85
C GLY A 413 9.82 11.95 -11.43
N GLY A 414 10.06 13.01 -10.67
CA GLY A 414 10.88 14.14 -11.11
C GLY A 414 12.35 13.75 -11.27
N THR A 415 12.93 13.06 -10.28
CA THR A 415 14.32 12.59 -10.34
C THR A 415 14.55 11.62 -11.51
N VAL A 416 13.64 10.67 -11.74
CA VAL A 416 13.75 9.78 -12.91
C VAL A 416 13.62 10.55 -14.22
N GLY A 417 12.74 11.56 -14.27
CA GLY A 417 12.69 12.50 -15.39
C GLY A 417 14.05 13.16 -15.64
N PHE A 418 14.63 13.83 -14.64
CA PHE A 418 15.94 14.48 -14.76
C PHE A 418 17.06 13.52 -15.16
N LEU A 419 17.07 12.28 -14.66
CA LEU A 419 18.05 11.28 -15.05
C LEU A 419 17.89 10.82 -16.52
N GLY A 420 16.72 11.01 -17.12
CA GLY A 420 16.50 10.78 -18.55
C GLY A 420 17.48 11.55 -19.43
N ILE A 421 18.01 12.69 -18.98
CA ILE A 421 19.01 13.47 -19.71
C ILE A 421 20.30 12.68 -19.99
N LEU A 422 20.66 11.73 -19.12
CA LEU A 422 21.86 10.92 -19.27
C LEU A 422 21.74 9.95 -20.45
N LEU A 423 20.51 9.59 -20.83
CA LEU A 423 20.27 8.79 -22.03
C LEU A 423 20.67 9.60 -23.29
N PHE A 424 20.39 10.91 -23.33
CA PHE A 424 20.73 11.75 -24.49
C PHE A 424 22.23 11.85 -24.74
N ILE A 425 23.04 11.94 -23.68
CA ILE A 425 24.50 12.05 -23.79
C ILE A 425 25.12 10.79 -24.43
N ALA A 426 24.49 9.62 -24.25
CA ALA A 426 25.00 8.36 -24.79
C ALA A 426 24.86 8.23 -26.32
N TYR A 427 23.98 9.01 -26.97
CA TYR A 427 23.66 8.84 -28.41
C TYR A 427 24.31 9.86 -29.35
N GLY A 428 25.19 10.73 -28.84
CA GLY A 428 25.94 11.67 -29.67
C GLY A 428 25.10 12.82 -30.27
N TYR A 429 23.81 12.93 -29.90
CA TYR A 429 22.94 14.05 -30.23
C TYR A 429 22.46 14.75 -28.95
N PHE A 430 22.86 16.01 -28.77
CA PHE A 430 22.47 16.82 -27.63
C PHE A 430 21.90 18.15 -28.11
N ASP A 431 20.59 18.32 -27.95
CA ASP A 431 19.89 19.55 -28.29
C ASP A 431 19.97 20.58 -27.14
N TRP A 432 20.43 21.78 -27.46
CA TRP A 432 20.56 22.90 -26.53
C TRP A 432 19.21 23.37 -25.98
N LEU A 433 18.11 23.23 -26.73
CA LEU A 433 16.76 23.59 -26.28
C LEU A 433 16.32 22.68 -25.13
N HIS A 434 16.60 21.38 -25.24
CA HIS A 434 16.38 20.42 -24.17
C HIS A 434 17.23 20.78 -22.94
N ALA A 435 18.52 21.11 -23.14
CA ALA A 435 19.40 21.54 -22.07
C ALA A 435 18.86 22.76 -21.30
N ILE A 436 18.39 23.79 -22.03
CA ILE A 436 17.77 24.98 -21.44
C ILE A 436 16.51 24.60 -20.67
N PHE A 437 15.64 23.76 -21.24
CA PHE A 437 14.43 23.30 -20.56
C PHE A 437 14.75 22.67 -19.20
N TRP A 438 15.77 21.81 -19.13
CA TRP A 438 16.22 21.19 -17.88
C TRP A 438 16.81 22.21 -16.89
N ILE A 439 17.66 23.13 -17.36
CA ILE A 439 18.27 24.18 -16.54
C ILE A 439 17.19 25.09 -15.93
N VAL A 440 16.14 25.41 -16.70
CA VAL A 440 15.01 26.22 -16.22
C VAL A 440 14.17 25.45 -15.20
N LEU A 441 13.92 24.16 -15.41
CA LEU A 441 13.10 23.35 -14.51
C LEU A 441 13.76 23.02 -13.17
N LEU A 442 15.07 22.76 -13.17
CA LEU A 442 15.80 22.24 -12.00
C LEU A 442 15.67 23.12 -10.74
N PRO A 443 15.79 24.47 -10.80
CA PRO A 443 15.60 25.34 -9.65
C PRO A 443 14.22 25.17 -8.98
N PHE A 444 13.13 25.09 -9.76
CA PHE A 444 11.78 24.93 -9.21
C PHE A 444 11.63 23.60 -8.46
N PHE A 445 12.15 22.52 -9.04
CA PHE A 445 12.14 21.21 -8.41
C PHE A 445 12.98 21.19 -7.12
N MET A 446 14.18 21.76 -7.15
CA MET A 446 15.10 21.80 -6.00
C MET A 446 14.59 22.68 -4.85
N ILE A 447 14.03 23.84 -5.16
CA ILE A 447 13.42 24.73 -4.16
C ILE A 447 12.18 24.07 -3.56
N GLY A 448 11.33 23.45 -4.38
CA GLY A 448 10.20 22.64 -3.91
C GLY A 448 10.64 21.55 -2.96
N ARG A 449 11.69 20.79 -3.31
CA ARG A 449 12.26 19.71 -2.47
C ARG A 449 12.76 20.22 -1.12
N ARG A 450 13.47 21.34 -1.10
CA ARG A 450 13.96 21.96 0.14
C ARG A 450 12.80 22.48 1.01
N LYS A 451 11.86 23.23 0.43
CA LYS A 451 10.76 23.86 1.19
C LYS A 451 9.70 22.89 1.71
N THR A 452 9.61 21.70 1.12
CA THR A 452 8.65 20.65 1.53
C THR A 452 9.29 19.53 2.35
N ASN A 453 10.53 19.70 2.82
CA ASN A 453 11.22 18.59 3.49
C ASN A 453 10.62 18.20 4.85
N TYR A 454 9.92 19.14 5.51
CA TYR A 454 9.36 18.97 6.85
C TYR A 454 7.96 18.34 6.90
N SER A 455 7.32 18.10 5.75
CA SER A 455 5.96 17.57 5.71
C SER A 455 5.94 16.04 5.80
N ASN A 456 5.31 15.51 6.85
CA ASN A 456 5.21 14.07 7.10
C ASN A 456 3.79 13.61 7.50
N ARG A 457 2.76 14.17 6.86
CA ARG A 457 1.36 13.79 7.15
C ARG A 457 1.04 12.44 6.51
N SER A 458 0.35 11.60 7.28
CA SER A 458 -0.20 10.32 6.84
C SER A 458 -1.53 10.50 6.10
N PRO A 459 -1.90 9.56 5.22
CA PRO A 459 -3.20 9.60 4.55
C PRO A 459 -4.35 9.42 5.55
N ILE A 460 -5.50 9.99 5.22
CA ILE A 460 -6.76 9.78 5.92
C ILE A 460 -7.77 9.19 4.95
N SER A 461 -8.75 8.46 5.48
CA SER A 461 -9.78 7.83 4.66
C SER A 461 -11.15 7.96 5.31
N LYS A 462 -12.17 8.25 4.51
CA LYS A 462 -13.58 8.24 4.92
C LYS A 462 -14.22 6.86 4.83
N ASN A 463 -13.46 5.85 4.40
CA ASN A 463 -13.95 4.49 4.34
C ASN A 463 -14.17 3.95 5.75
N ARG A 464 -15.35 3.40 5.99
CA ARG A 464 -15.76 2.81 7.28
C ARG A 464 -16.14 1.36 7.18
N THR A 465 -16.68 0.94 6.04
CA THR A 465 -17.29 -0.37 5.87
C THR A 465 -16.78 -1.06 4.60
N ASN A 466 -16.87 -2.39 4.57
CA ASN A 466 -16.52 -3.25 3.44
C ASN A 466 -17.63 -3.29 2.36
N HIS A 467 -18.28 -2.15 2.12
CA HIS A 467 -19.42 -2.01 1.23
C HIS A 467 -19.08 -2.34 -0.24
N PRO A 468 -20.08 -2.72 -1.07
CA PRO A 468 -19.84 -3.15 -2.46
C PRO A 468 -19.11 -2.13 -3.33
N THR A 469 -19.35 -0.83 -3.13
CA THR A 469 -18.65 0.24 -3.86
C THR A 469 -17.14 0.19 -3.62
N TRP A 470 -16.70 0.01 -2.36
CA TRP A 470 -15.29 -0.18 -2.06
C TRP A 470 -14.72 -1.42 -2.76
N LYS A 471 -15.38 -2.59 -2.65
CA LYS A 471 -14.91 -3.82 -3.31
C LYS A 471 -14.78 -3.66 -4.83
N LYS A 472 -15.74 -3.00 -5.47
CA LYS A 472 -15.69 -2.67 -6.91
C LYS A 472 -14.52 -1.74 -7.23
N SER A 473 -14.25 -0.75 -6.39
CA SER A 473 -13.15 0.20 -6.58
C SER A 473 -11.77 -0.45 -6.53
N LEU A 474 -11.61 -1.57 -5.81
CA LEU A 474 -10.35 -2.32 -5.76
C LEU A 474 -9.96 -2.88 -7.12
N TRP A 475 -10.93 -3.28 -7.94
CA TRP A 475 -10.68 -3.64 -9.34
C TRP A 475 -10.26 -2.43 -10.18
N GLY A 476 -10.88 -1.28 -9.94
CA GLY A 476 -10.45 -0.02 -10.57
C GLY A 476 -9.04 0.39 -10.16
N GLN A 477 -8.69 0.22 -8.89
CA GLN A 477 -7.35 0.44 -8.36
C GLN A 477 -6.34 -0.52 -9.00
N LEU A 478 -6.67 -1.81 -9.12
CA LEU A 478 -5.84 -2.79 -9.82
C LEU A 478 -5.58 -2.34 -11.27
N CYS A 479 -6.61 -1.90 -12.01
CA CYS A 479 -6.42 -1.42 -13.38
C CYS A 479 -5.41 -0.27 -13.47
N PHE A 480 -5.46 0.71 -12.56
CA PHE A 480 -4.49 1.81 -12.56
C PHE A 480 -3.10 1.40 -12.07
N VAL A 481 -3.00 0.44 -11.13
CA VAL A 481 -1.72 -0.12 -10.70
C VAL A 481 -1.05 -0.84 -11.88
N VAL A 482 -1.79 -1.71 -12.58
CA VAL A 482 -1.30 -2.39 -13.79
C VAL A 482 -0.92 -1.35 -14.85
N LEU A 483 -1.75 -0.32 -15.08
CA LEU A 483 -1.46 0.75 -16.03
C LEU A 483 -0.14 1.48 -15.71
N GLY A 484 0.08 1.83 -14.44
CA GLY A 484 1.32 2.47 -14.00
C GLY A 484 2.55 1.59 -14.23
N PHE A 485 2.46 0.29 -13.90
CA PHE A 485 3.53 -0.67 -14.23
C PHE A 485 3.73 -0.82 -15.74
N SER A 486 2.65 -0.88 -16.53
CA SER A 486 2.72 -0.98 -17.99
C SER A 486 3.42 0.22 -18.62
N PHE A 487 3.20 1.44 -18.11
CA PHE A 487 3.93 2.63 -18.57
C PHE A 487 5.40 2.59 -18.21
N ILE A 488 5.75 2.14 -16.99
CA ILE A 488 7.17 1.99 -16.60
C ILE A 488 7.86 0.95 -17.48
N ILE A 489 7.25 -0.22 -17.66
CA ILE A 489 7.81 -1.30 -18.50
C ILE A 489 7.90 -0.83 -19.96
N GLY A 490 6.84 -0.22 -20.50
CA GLY A 490 6.82 0.31 -21.85
C GLY A 490 7.91 1.36 -22.07
N GLY A 491 8.08 2.30 -21.14
CA GLY A 491 9.12 3.32 -21.22
C GLY A 491 10.53 2.74 -21.10
N LEU A 492 10.74 1.70 -20.27
CA LEU A 492 12.01 0.96 -20.22
C LEU A 492 12.31 0.24 -21.54
N VAL A 493 11.31 -0.43 -22.12
CA VAL A 493 11.44 -1.13 -23.40
C VAL A 493 11.74 -0.15 -24.54
N ILE A 494 11.02 0.96 -24.62
CA ILE A 494 11.25 1.99 -25.65
C ILE A 494 12.64 2.61 -25.51
N SER A 495 13.04 2.97 -24.29
CA SER A 495 14.38 3.49 -24.03
C SER A 495 15.47 2.46 -24.37
N PHE A 496 15.26 1.18 -24.07
CA PHE A 496 16.22 0.12 -24.39
C PHE A 496 16.31 -0.17 -25.89
N ILE A 497 15.18 -0.19 -26.60
CA ILE A 497 15.16 -0.33 -28.06
C ILE A 497 15.85 0.88 -28.69
N GLY A 498 15.52 2.10 -28.25
CA GLY A 498 16.21 3.33 -28.66
C GLY A 498 17.73 3.28 -28.39
N ALA A 499 18.16 2.51 -27.39
CA ALA A 499 19.56 2.32 -27.05
C ALA A 499 20.33 1.32 -27.91
N THR A 500 19.62 0.43 -28.60
CA THR A 500 20.20 -0.77 -29.20
C THR A 500 19.91 -0.82 -30.69
N ASN A 501 18.75 -1.34 -31.08
CA ASN A 501 18.39 -1.55 -32.48
C ASN A 501 17.71 -0.32 -33.11
N VAL A 502 17.29 0.65 -32.28
CA VAL A 502 16.53 1.87 -32.60
C VAL A 502 15.14 1.61 -33.17
N PHE A 503 15.01 0.68 -34.11
CA PHE A 503 13.78 0.32 -34.81
C PHE A 503 13.28 -1.06 -34.40
N VAL A 504 11.96 -1.22 -34.35
CA VAL A 504 11.28 -2.51 -34.32
C VAL A 504 10.81 -2.90 -35.73
N PRO A 505 10.46 -4.16 -36.01
CA PRO A 505 10.05 -4.59 -37.34
C PRO A 505 8.91 -3.75 -37.95
N THR A 506 7.91 -3.39 -37.14
CA THR A 506 6.79 -2.55 -37.60
C THR A 506 7.23 -1.14 -37.99
N ASP A 507 8.33 -0.63 -37.43
CA ASP A 507 8.88 0.68 -37.79
C ASP A 507 9.49 0.63 -39.19
N ILE A 508 10.25 -0.44 -39.48
CA ILE A 508 10.87 -0.66 -40.78
C ILE A 508 9.79 -0.84 -41.85
N ASP A 509 8.72 -1.58 -41.54
CA ASP A 509 7.58 -1.76 -42.43
C ASP A 509 6.86 -0.44 -42.74
N PHE A 510 6.75 0.47 -41.77
CA PHE A 510 6.13 1.78 -41.96
C PHE A 510 7.05 2.76 -42.72
N ILE A 511 8.33 2.77 -42.37
CA ILE A 511 9.32 3.65 -43.01
C ILE A 511 9.62 3.18 -44.43
N CYS A 512 9.50 1.87 -44.72
CA CYS A 512 9.88 1.25 -45.99
C CYS A 512 11.37 1.39 -46.32
N MET A 513 12.24 1.49 -45.30
CA MET A 513 13.70 1.50 -45.44
C MET A 513 14.37 0.73 -44.31
N THR A 514 15.41 -0.02 -44.62
CA THR A 514 16.24 -0.72 -43.62
C THR A 514 17.13 0.27 -42.86
N PRO A 515 17.63 -0.08 -41.66
CA PRO A 515 18.59 0.75 -40.94
C PRO A 515 19.84 1.09 -41.78
N ASP A 516 20.36 0.15 -42.58
CA ASP A 516 21.50 0.40 -43.46
C ASP A 516 21.17 1.44 -44.54
N GLN A 517 19.99 1.34 -45.16
CA GLN A 517 19.52 2.33 -46.14
C GLN A 517 19.33 3.72 -45.51
N LEU A 518 18.82 3.80 -44.28
CA LEU A 518 18.69 5.06 -43.55
C LEU A 518 20.05 5.66 -43.20
N ASN A 519 21.03 4.82 -42.86
CA ASN A 519 22.40 5.24 -42.58
C ASN A 519 23.12 5.73 -43.85
N ASP A 520 22.87 5.09 -44.99
CA ASP A 520 23.39 5.52 -46.30
C ASP A 520 22.79 6.87 -46.74
N VAL A 521 21.52 7.11 -46.42
CA VAL A 521 20.88 8.42 -46.61
C VAL A 521 21.53 9.48 -45.72
N ASN A 522 21.68 9.20 -44.43
CA ASN A 522 22.36 10.08 -43.50
C ASN A 522 22.77 9.35 -42.22
N GLY A 523 24.09 9.25 -41.99
CA GLY A 523 24.65 8.56 -40.82
C GLY A 523 24.30 9.18 -39.45
N ARG A 524 23.63 10.33 -39.41
CA ARG A 524 23.18 11.01 -38.18
C ARG A 524 21.67 10.89 -37.93
N LEU A 525 20.90 10.42 -38.91
CA LEU A 525 19.43 10.33 -38.79
C LEU A 525 19.00 9.31 -37.72
N ILE A 526 19.70 8.17 -37.65
CA ILE A 526 19.43 7.14 -36.64
C ILE A 526 19.67 7.68 -35.23
N SER A 527 20.73 8.46 -35.02
CA SER A 527 21.02 9.11 -33.73
C SER A 527 19.92 10.08 -33.30
N LEU A 528 19.35 10.83 -34.25
CA LEU A 528 18.24 11.75 -33.99
C LEU A 528 16.96 11.01 -33.57
N ILE A 529 16.64 9.90 -34.26
CA ILE A 529 15.47 9.07 -33.92
C ILE A 529 15.66 8.37 -32.56
N ALA A 530 16.87 7.84 -32.30
CA ALA A 530 17.21 7.23 -31.02
C ALA A 530 17.04 8.21 -29.85
N HIS A 531 17.43 9.47 -30.04
CA HIS A 531 17.22 10.55 -29.06
C HIS A 531 15.73 10.75 -28.73
N ASP A 532 14.87 10.86 -29.75
CA ASP A 532 13.43 11.10 -29.55
C ASP A 532 12.78 9.94 -28.80
N ARG A 533 13.16 8.69 -29.11
CA ARG A 533 12.71 7.49 -28.39
C ARG A 533 13.19 7.44 -26.94
N ALA A 534 14.44 7.75 -26.68
CA ALA A 534 14.96 7.81 -25.32
C ALA A 534 14.24 8.90 -24.48
N GLY A 535 13.93 10.03 -25.12
CA GLY A 535 13.16 11.13 -24.52
C GLY A 535 11.74 10.69 -24.17
N PHE A 536 11.04 10.09 -25.14
CA PHE A 536 9.70 9.54 -24.91
C PHE A 536 9.69 8.45 -23.83
N GLY A 537 10.59 7.47 -23.91
CA GLY A 537 10.68 6.38 -22.95
C GLY A 537 10.92 6.87 -21.52
N SER A 538 11.85 7.81 -21.32
CA SER A 538 12.11 8.38 -19.98
C SER A 538 10.92 9.20 -19.44
N ALA A 539 10.26 9.99 -20.29
CA ALA A 539 9.04 10.71 -19.91
C ALA A 539 7.91 9.73 -19.52
N LEU A 540 7.76 8.64 -20.26
CA LEU A 540 6.75 7.61 -19.99
C LEU A 540 7.02 6.87 -18.67
N ILE A 541 8.29 6.59 -18.33
CA ILE A 541 8.66 6.04 -17.01
C ILE A 541 8.28 7.04 -15.89
N SER A 542 8.59 8.32 -16.06
CA SER A 542 8.28 9.37 -15.07
C SER A 542 6.78 9.47 -14.81
N VAL A 543 5.96 9.52 -15.86
CA VAL A 543 4.48 9.55 -15.74
C VAL A 543 3.93 8.24 -15.18
N GLY A 544 4.47 7.11 -15.63
CA GLY A 544 4.11 5.78 -15.13
C GLY A 544 4.32 5.66 -13.61
N LEU A 545 5.43 6.19 -13.10
CA LEU A 545 5.71 6.28 -11.67
C LEU A 545 4.69 7.15 -10.93
N LEU A 546 4.30 8.31 -11.47
CA LEU A 546 3.27 9.16 -10.86
C LEU A 546 1.92 8.44 -10.80
N VAL A 547 1.47 7.85 -11.91
CA VAL A 547 0.21 7.09 -11.98
C VAL A 547 0.23 5.91 -11.00
N LEU A 548 1.34 5.17 -10.97
CA LEU A 548 1.52 4.04 -10.06
C LEU A 548 1.43 4.48 -8.60
N MET A 549 2.17 5.50 -8.19
CA MET A 549 2.19 5.94 -6.79
C MET A 549 0.89 6.62 -6.35
N ILE A 550 0.19 7.35 -7.24
CA ILE A 550 -1.18 7.82 -6.98
C ILE A 550 -2.10 6.62 -6.71
N SER A 551 -1.96 5.55 -7.49
CA SER A 551 -2.82 4.37 -7.40
C SER A 551 -2.50 3.48 -6.20
N LEU A 552 -1.22 3.39 -5.81
CA LEU A 552 -0.79 2.63 -4.62
C LEU A 552 -1.07 3.39 -3.32
N TRP A 553 -0.82 4.70 -3.28
CA TRP A 553 -0.77 5.45 -2.03
C TRP A 553 -1.81 6.56 -1.91
N GLY A 554 -2.42 7.01 -3.00
CA GLY A 554 -3.43 8.07 -2.97
C GLY A 554 -4.88 7.56 -2.91
N PHE A 555 -5.12 6.28 -3.20
CA PHE A 555 -6.46 5.75 -3.47
C PHE A 555 -7.36 5.61 -2.22
N HIS A 556 -7.97 6.72 -1.78
CA HIS A 556 -8.84 6.77 -0.58
C HIS A 556 -10.26 7.25 -0.91
N GLN A 557 -11.22 6.80 -0.09
CA GLN A 557 -12.64 7.12 -0.29
C GLN A 557 -12.90 8.61 -0.09
N GLY A 558 -13.70 9.19 -0.99
CA GLY A 558 -14.07 10.61 -0.92
C GLY A 558 -13.04 11.59 -1.49
N GLU A 559 -11.87 11.12 -1.93
CA GLU A 559 -10.82 11.94 -2.55
C GLU A 559 -11.13 12.24 -4.02
N LYS A 560 -12.21 12.99 -4.27
CA LYS A 560 -12.71 13.34 -5.62
C LYS A 560 -11.63 13.92 -6.56
N TRP A 561 -10.67 14.65 -6.00
CA TRP A 561 -9.61 15.27 -6.78
C TRP A 561 -8.69 14.24 -7.43
N ILE A 562 -8.50 13.05 -6.84
CA ILE A 562 -7.66 11.99 -7.40
C ILE A 562 -8.29 11.43 -8.66
N TRP A 563 -9.58 11.09 -8.59
CA TRP A 563 -10.31 10.63 -9.78
C TRP A 563 -10.28 11.67 -10.91
N LYS A 564 -10.49 12.95 -10.58
CA LYS A 564 -10.37 14.04 -11.57
C LYS A 564 -8.95 14.18 -12.12
N THR A 565 -7.94 13.97 -11.29
CA THR A 565 -6.52 14.05 -11.68
C THR A 565 -6.18 12.93 -12.65
N LEU A 566 -6.62 11.70 -12.40
CA LEU A 566 -6.45 10.58 -13.32
C LEU A 566 -7.22 10.83 -14.62
N LEU A 567 -8.47 11.31 -14.55
CA LEU A 567 -9.28 11.64 -15.73
C LEU A 567 -8.65 12.71 -16.62
N ILE A 568 -8.27 13.86 -16.05
CA ILE A 568 -7.77 14.99 -16.82
C ILE A 568 -6.31 14.72 -17.25
N GLY A 569 -5.54 14.07 -16.38
CA GLY A 569 -4.15 13.70 -16.66
C GLY A 569 -4.03 12.70 -17.80
N GLY A 570 -4.91 11.70 -17.93
CA GLY A 570 -4.79 10.68 -18.97
C GLY A 570 -5.13 11.17 -20.38
N ILE A 571 -6.05 12.14 -20.52
CA ILE A 571 -6.58 12.57 -21.83
C ILE A 571 -5.48 13.02 -22.81
N PRO A 572 -4.57 13.95 -22.46
CA PRO A 572 -3.56 14.43 -23.41
C PRO A 572 -2.67 13.31 -23.97
N ALA A 573 -2.25 12.37 -23.13
CA ALA A 573 -1.37 11.27 -23.53
C ALA A 573 -2.08 10.25 -24.42
N PHE A 574 -3.34 9.89 -24.13
CA PHE A 574 -4.09 8.96 -24.98
C PHE A 574 -4.53 9.60 -26.30
N VAL A 575 -4.93 10.89 -26.26
CA VAL A 575 -5.28 11.62 -27.49
C VAL A 575 -4.07 11.75 -28.39
N SER A 576 -2.91 12.23 -27.87
CA SER A 576 -1.71 12.31 -28.71
C SER A 576 -1.18 10.94 -29.09
N GLY A 577 -1.26 9.95 -28.21
CA GLY A 577 -0.80 8.60 -28.46
C GLY A 577 -1.58 7.89 -29.56
N ILE A 578 -2.92 7.93 -29.52
CA ILE A 578 -3.75 7.14 -30.44
C ILE A 578 -4.08 7.93 -31.70
N VAL A 579 -4.55 9.18 -31.56
CA VAL A 579 -5.02 9.98 -32.70
C VAL A 579 -3.90 10.24 -33.70
N THR A 580 -2.67 10.50 -33.21
CA THR A 580 -1.52 10.72 -34.10
C THR A 580 -1.25 9.54 -35.01
N HIS A 581 -1.31 8.31 -34.50
CA HIS A 581 -1.07 7.11 -35.32
C HIS A 581 -2.14 6.96 -36.42
N PHE A 582 -3.39 7.36 -36.16
CA PHE A 582 -4.43 7.38 -37.18
C PHE A 582 -4.24 8.50 -38.21
N ILE A 583 -3.78 9.69 -37.79
CA ILE A 583 -3.52 10.82 -38.70
C ILE A 583 -2.39 10.47 -39.68
N ILE A 584 -1.33 9.81 -39.20
CA ILE A 584 -0.15 9.51 -40.02
C ILE A 584 -0.22 8.16 -40.75
N GLY A 585 -1.24 7.33 -40.46
CA GLY A 585 -1.40 6.00 -41.06
C GLY A 585 -0.53 4.88 -40.47
N TYR A 586 0.15 5.10 -39.33
CA TYR A 586 0.94 4.05 -38.66
C TYR A 586 0.05 3.18 -37.77
N THR A 587 -0.89 2.44 -38.38
CA THR A 587 -2.00 1.76 -37.67
C THR A 587 -1.87 0.25 -37.56
N THR A 588 -0.67 -0.31 -37.70
CA THR A 588 -0.45 -1.74 -37.56
C THR A 588 -0.92 -2.22 -36.18
N PHE A 589 -1.75 -3.27 -36.15
CA PHE A 589 -2.42 -3.72 -34.94
C PHE A 589 -1.44 -4.01 -33.79
N ILE A 590 -0.34 -4.73 -34.08
CA ILE A 590 0.68 -5.11 -33.09
C ILE A 590 1.34 -3.86 -32.49
N HIS A 591 1.57 -2.81 -33.29
CA HIS A 591 2.20 -1.57 -32.86
C HIS A 591 1.31 -0.76 -31.90
N ILE A 592 0.01 -0.62 -32.20
CA ILE A 592 -0.92 0.15 -31.35
C ILE A 592 -1.47 -0.67 -30.17
N LEU A 593 -1.36 -1.99 -30.19
CA LEU A 593 -1.91 -2.88 -29.16
C LEU A 593 -1.57 -2.46 -27.71
N PRO A 594 -0.32 -2.07 -27.36
CA PRO A 594 -0.01 -1.58 -26.02
C PRO A 594 -0.82 -0.34 -25.61
N ALA A 595 -1.08 0.58 -26.54
CA ALA A 595 -1.87 1.78 -26.29
C ALA A 595 -3.36 1.45 -26.09
N TYR A 596 -3.92 0.50 -26.85
CA TYR A 596 -5.30 0.04 -26.63
C TYR A 596 -5.46 -0.69 -25.30
N PHE A 597 -4.50 -1.54 -24.94
CA PHE A 597 -4.49 -2.20 -23.64
C PHE A 597 -4.45 -1.16 -22.50
N ALA A 598 -3.57 -0.17 -22.60
CA ALA A 598 -3.48 0.93 -21.65
C ALA A 598 -4.79 1.75 -21.58
N LEU A 599 -5.42 2.06 -22.71
CA LEU A 599 -6.69 2.79 -22.76
C LEU A 599 -7.81 1.98 -22.10
N PHE A 600 -7.88 0.68 -22.36
CA PHE A 600 -8.85 -0.21 -21.73
C PHE A 600 -8.71 -0.22 -20.20
N LEU A 601 -7.48 -0.36 -19.69
CA LEU A 601 -7.21 -0.29 -18.25
C LEU A 601 -7.58 1.07 -17.67
N TYR A 602 -7.26 2.15 -18.38
CA TYR A 602 -7.56 3.52 -17.97
C TYR A 602 -9.07 3.78 -17.84
N VAL A 603 -9.85 3.46 -18.89
CA VAL A 603 -11.30 3.65 -18.91
C VAL A 603 -11.98 2.77 -17.87
N THR A 604 -11.59 1.49 -17.79
CA THR A 604 -12.13 0.55 -16.80
C THR A 604 -11.81 1.01 -15.38
N GLY A 605 -10.58 1.46 -15.13
CA GLY A 605 -10.14 2.04 -13.87
C GLY A 605 -11.00 3.22 -13.44
N LEU A 606 -11.26 4.16 -14.34
CA LEU A 606 -12.13 5.32 -14.09
C LEU A 606 -13.57 4.91 -13.75
N ILE A 607 -14.15 4.00 -14.52
CA ILE A 607 -15.54 3.55 -14.34
C ILE A 607 -15.72 2.82 -13.01
N LEU A 608 -14.84 1.86 -12.70
CA LEU A 608 -14.97 1.02 -11.51
C LEU A 608 -14.68 1.78 -10.21
N SER A 609 -13.86 2.84 -10.26
CA SER A 609 -13.47 3.64 -9.09
C SER A 609 -14.35 4.86 -8.83
N ARG A 610 -15.16 5.31 -9.80
CA ARG A 610 -15.90 6.58 -9.70
C ARG A 610 -16.77 6.69 -8.45
N SER A 611 -17.65 5.72 -8.19
CA SER A 611 -18.57 5.82 -7.05
C SER A 611 -17.81 5.92 -5.73
N PHE A 612 -16.72 5.18 -5.57
CA PHE A 612 -15.88 5.22 -4.37
C PHE A 612 -15.25 6.59 -4.09
N PHE A 613 -14.76 7.28 -5.12
CA PHE A 613 -14.21 8.63 -4.92
C PHE A 613 -15.28 9.70 -4.67
N PHE A 614 -16.51 9.51 -5.14
CA PHE A 614 -17.57 10.51 -5.05
C PHE A 614 -18.52 10.31 -3.86
N GLU A 615 -18.65 9.09 -3.36
CA GLU A 615 -19.45 8.76 -2.18
C GLU A 615 -18.76 9.30 -0.92
N THR A 616 -19.37 10.32 -0.33
CA THR A 616 -18.94 10.93 0.94
C THR A 616 -19.86 10.58 2.11
N LYS A 617 -20.92 9.79 1.88
CA LYS A 617 -21.92 9.50 2.91
C LYS A 617 -21.41 8.39 3.85
N ARG A 618 -21.39 8.72 5.15
CA ARG A 618 -21.66 7.75 6.23
C ARG A 618 -23.04 7.18 5.94
N LYS A 619 -23.13 5.97 5.40
CA LYS A 619 -24.38 5.22 5.41
C LYS A 619 -24.38 4.34 6.63
#